data_AF-A0A2E0WAC6-F1
#
_entry.id   AF-A0A2E0WAC6-F1
#
_cell.length_a   1.000
_cell.length_b   1.000
_cell.length_c   1.000
_cell.angle_alpha   90.00
_cell.angle_beta   90.00
_cell.angle_gamma   90.00
#
_symmetry.space_group_name_H-M   'P 1'
#
loop_
_entity.id
_entity.type
_entity.pdbx_description
1 polymer ?
#
loop_
_entity_poly.entity_id
_entity_poly.type
_entity_poly.pdbx_seq_one_letter_code
_entity_poly.pdbx_strand_id
1 'polypeptide(L)'
;GHTFGKTHGAAPEEGNVGREPEGAPLQQMGLGWKNSFGTGSGDDAITSGLEGAWTPTPTAWDNSYFETLFAYDWELTKSPAGAHQWIPKGGAGAGSVPDPHDPSKSHTPVMLTTDLALRADPIYEPISRHFMEHPDELAQAFAKAWFKLTHRDMGPLSRYRGPQVPAEPLIWQDPVPAVDYKLVDDSDVEKLKTTLVESGLSIGDLVGTAWASASTYRNSDKRGGANGARIRLAPQNSWEVNNPSELARVLRVLEGIQEDFNAAQSDGTQVSLADLIVLGGCAGIEQAAKAAGAAVQVPFTPGRTDATPDETDEESFAWLELTSDGFRNYLGKAHSRPAEHLLIDRSSLLGLTPPEMTALVGGLRVLGANHDGSDLGVLTDRPGVLTNDFFVNLLDMATVWEPTSDQEETFIGRDRDSGATKWNGSRVDLVFGSNSQLRALSEVFASSDGQAQFVRDFVGAWVKVMNADRFDLN
;
A
#
# COMPACT_ATOMS: atom_id res chain seq x y z
N GLY A 1 -5.86 -0.24 -26.93
CA GLY A 1 -4.85 -1.30 -26.74
C GLY A 1 -4.75 -2.10 -28.02
N HIS A 2 -5.62 -3.11 -28.17
CA HIS A 2 -5.69 -3.98 -29.37
C HIS A 2 -6.12 -3.29 -30.68
N THR A 3 -6.37 -1.98 -30.68
CA THR A 3 -6.34 -1.15 -31.90
C THR A 3 -5.00 -1.25 -32.63
N PHE A 4 -3.91 -1.51 -31.91
CA PHE A 4 -2.55 -1.53 -32.43
C PHE A 4 -1.93 -2.92 -32.41
N GLY A 5 -1.03 -3.16 -33.37
CA GLY A 5 -0.12 -4.30 -33.40
C GLY A 5 -0.79 -5.64 -33.71
N LYS A 6 -0.16 -6.71 -33.27
CA LYS A 6 -0.59 -8.11 -33.48
C LYS A 6 -0.08 -9.01 -32.36
N THR A 7 -0.59 -10.24 -32.33
CA THR A 7 -0.02 -11.36 -31.56
C THR A 7 0.98 -12.17 -32.40
N HIS A 8 1.80 -13.02 -31.77
CA HIS A 8 2.83 -13.82 -32.45
C HIS A 8 2.82 -15.29 -31.96
N GLY A 9 2.68 -16.20 -32.91
CA GLY A 9 2.40 -17.63 -32.73
C GLY A 9 2.58 -18.41 -34.03
N ALA A 10 3.65 -18.11 -34.77
CA ALA A 10 3.94 -18.69 -36.09
C ALA A 10 4.13 -20.22 -36.08
N ALA A 11 4.49 -20.80 -34.94
CA ALA A 11 4.63 -22.24 -34.73
C ALA A 11 4.47 -22.60 -33.24
N PRO A 12 4.33 -23.89 -32.89
CA PRO A 12 4.23 -24.33 -31.49
C PRO A 12 5.42 -23.85 -30.66
N GLU A 13 5.17 -23.42 -29.42
CA GLU A 13 6.23 -23.01 -28.50
C GLU A 13 7.13 -24.20 -28.11
N GLU A 14 6.52 -25.36 -27.88
CA GLU A 14 7.22 -26.59 -27.54
C GLU A 14 8.21 -26.98 -28.65
N GLY A 15 9.48 -27.09 -28.28
CA GLY A 15 10.57 -27.42 -29.19
C GLY A 15 11.13 -26.24 -30.00
N ASN A 16 10.49 -25.07 -29.99
CA ASN A 16 10.97 -23.88 -30.71
C ASN A 16 11.42 -22.74 -29.79
N VAL A 17 10.73 -22.50 -28.69
CA VAL A 17 11.02 -21.38 -27.78
C VAL A 17 11.87 -21.87 -26.61
N GLY A 18 13.05 -21.28 -26.47
CA GLY A 18 13.98 -21.55 -25.38
C GLY A 18 13.57 -20.91 -24.06
N ARG A 19 14.42 -21.09 -23.03
CA ARG A 19 14.18 -20.56 -21.69
C ARG A 19 14.04 -19.04 -21.67
N GLU A 20 13.18 -18.58 -20.77
CA GLU A 20 13.03 -17.20 -20.33
C GLU A 20 14.37 -16.59 -19.85
N PRO A 21 14.48 -15.25 -19.72
CA PRO A 21 15.75 -14.57 -19.46
C PRO A 21 16.55 -15.12 -18.26
N GLU A 22 15.91 -15.39 -17.11
CA GLU A 22 16.59 -15.91 -15.90
C GLU A 22 17.04 -17.37 -16.03
N GLY A 23 16.38 -18.14 -16.89
CA GLY A 23 16.77 -19.52 -17.20
C GLY A 23 17.72 -19.64 -18.39
N ALA A 24 17.96 -18.55 -19.13
CA ALA A 24 18.69 -18.55 -20.37
C ALA A 24 20.22 -18.68 -20.16
N PRO A 25 20.95 -19.28 -21.12
CA PRO A 25 22.41 -19.30 -21.06
C PRO A 25 23.02 -17.90 -21.06
N LEU A 26 24.15 -17.72 -20.37
CA LEU A 26 24.83 -16.43 -20.19
C LEU A 26 25.06 -15.68 -21.51
N GLN A 27 25.36 -16.38 -22.60
CA GLN A 27 25.58 -15.76 -23.92
C GLN A 27 24.35 -15.09 -24.54
N GLN A 28 23.15 -15.23 -23.95
CA GLN A 28 21.95 -14.47 -24.32
C GLN A 28 21.94 -13.06 -23.72
N MET A 29 22.89 -12.72 -22.83
CA MET A 29 23.11 -11.35 -22.35
C MET A 29 21.85 -10.68 -21.77
N GLY A 30 21.11 -11.41 -20.95
CA GLY A 30 19.88 -10.93 -20.31
C GLY A 30 18.63 -11.03 -21.19
N LEU A 31 18.75 -11.56 -22.41
CA LEU A 31 17.61 -11.94 -23.24
C LEU A 31 17.19 -13.40 -22.95
N GLY A 32 16.00 -13.76 -23.43
CA GLY A 32 15.43 -15.11 -23.30
C GLY A 32 14.48 -15.41 -24.45
N TRP A 33 13.74 -16.51 -24.32
CA TRP A 33 12.77 -16.98 -25.32
C TRP A 33 13.37 -17.12 -26.71
N LYS A 34 14.64 -17.56 -26.79
CA LYS A 34 15.33 -17.76 -28.06
C LYS A 34 14.50 -18.72 -28.93
N ASN A 35 14.06 -18.23 -30.07
CA ASN A 35 13.24 -18.96 -31.00
C ASN A 35 14.10 -19.63 -32.09
N SER A 36 13.96 -20.95 -32.25
CA SER A 36 14.62 -21.73 -33.31
C SER A 36 13.74 -22.04 -34.51
N PHE A 37 12.48 -21.61 -34.51
CA PHE A 37 11.59 -21.73 -35.66
C PHE A 37 11.96 -20.70 -36.73
N GLY A 38 12.21 -21.17 -37.95
CA GLY A 38 12.57 -20.31 -39.08
C GLY A 38 13.75 -19.39 -38.75
N THR A 39 13.55 -18.09 -38.94
CA THR A 39 14.51 -17.03 -38.60
C THR A 39 14.53 -16.66 -37.11
N GLY A 40 13.56 -17.14 -36.32
CA GLY A 40 13.41 -16.86 -34.90
C GLY A 40 12.80 -15.49 -34.59
N SER A 41 12.44 -14.69 -35.59
CA SER A 41 11.90 -13.33 -35.44
C SER A 41 11.06 -12.93 -36.66
N GLY A 42 10.50 -11.72 -36.68
CA GLY A 42 9.68 -11.25 -37.81
C GLY A 42 8.46 -12.13 -38.05
N ASP A 43 8.31 -12.65 -39.27
CA ASP A 43 7.23 -13.56 -39.65
C ASP A 43 7.25 -14.90 -38.90
N ASP A 44 8.41 -15.30 -38.37
CA ASP A 44 8.59 -16.54 -37.62
C ASP A 44 8.49 -16.33 -36.10
N ALA A 45 8.09 -15.14 -35.65
CA ALA A 45 8.04 -14.80 -34.23
C ALA A 45 7.00 -15.65 -33.47
N ILE A 46 7.36 -16.03 -32.25
CA ILE A 46 6.50 -16.74 -31.30
C ILE A 46 6.61 -16.00 -29.98
N THR A 47 5.47 -15.64 -29.38
CA THR A 47 5.44 -14.92 -28.10
C THR A 47 4.32 -15.43 -27.20
N SER A 48 3.06 -15.31 -27.64
CA SER A 48 1.91 -15.80 -26.88
C SER A 48 1.33 -17.10 -27.42
N GLY A 49 1.82 -17.55 -28.58
CA GLY A 49 1.25 -18.66 -29.34
C GLY A 49 -0.04 -18.30 -30.08
N LEU A 50 -0.63 -17.12 -29.85
CA LEU A 50 -1.73 -16.57 -30.66
C LEU A 50 -1.16 -15.88 -31.90
N GLU A 51 -1.85 -15.92 -33.03
CA GLU A 51 -1.34 -15.38 -34.29
C GLU A 51 -2.38 -14.54 -35.01
N GLY A 52 -2.02 -13.30 -35.33
CA GLY A 52 -2.84 -12.39 -36.13
C GLY A 52 -3.01 -11.01 -35.52
N ALA A 53 -3.54 -10.09 -36.33
CA ALA A 53 -3.86 -8.71 -35.93
C ALA A 53 -5.37 -8.49 -35.90
N TRP A 54 -5.78 -7.48 -35.15
CA TRP A 54 -7.20 -7.14 -34.95
C TRP A 54 -7.75 -6.22 -36.04
N THR A 55 -6.93 -5.28 -36.53
CA THR A 55 -7.38 -4.13 -37.30
C THR A 55 -6.81 -4.10 -38.73
N PRO A 56 -7.49 -3.48 -39.70
CA PRO A 56 -6.95 -3.23 -41.05
C PRO A 56 -5.77 -2.26 -41.05
N THR A 57 -5.56 -1.53 -39.97
CA THR A 57 -4.57 -0.45 -39.81
C THR A 57 -3.78 -0.61 -38.51
N PRO A 58 -2.99 -1.70 -38.33
CA PRO A 58 -2.38 -2.05 -37.04
C PRO A 58 -1.41 -1.01 -36.45
N THR A 59 -1.01 0.00 -37.22
CA THR A 59 -0.07 1.05 -36.82
C THR A 59 -0.71 2.44 -36.75
N ALA A 60 -2.04 2.54 -36.87
CA ALA A 60 -2.75 3.81 -36.79
C ALA A 60 -3.80 3.78 -35.68
N TRP A 61 -4.03 4.94 -35.05
CA TRP A 61 -5.15 5.10 -34.12
C TRP A 61 -6.42 5.35 -34.93
N ASP A 62 -7.40 4.48 -34.75
CA ASP A 62 -8.76 4.61 -35.25
C ASP A 62 -9.72 3.74 -34.42
N ASN A 63 -10.99 3.64 -34.84
CA ASN A 63 -12.01 2.84 -34.15
C ASN A 63 -12.23 1.46 -34.76
N SER A 64 -11.37 1.03 -35.68
CA SER A 64 -11.58 -0.18 -36.48
C SER A 64 -11.59 -1.46 -35.67
N TYR A 65 -11.04 -1.45 -34.44
CA TYR A 65 -11.12 -2.56 -33.50
C TYR A 65 -12.58 -2.90 -33.15
N PHE A 66 -13.37 -1.92 -32.72
CA PHE A 66 -14.78 -2.15 -32.37
C PHE A 66 -15.64 -2.41 -33.60
N GLU A 67 -15.38 -1.70 -34.71
CA GLU A 67 -16.04 -1.97 -35.99
C GLU A 67 -15.82 -3.43 -36.40
N THR A 68 -14.59 -3.94 -36.32
CA THR A 68 -14.26 -5.34 -36.60
C THR A 68 -14.98 -6.29 -35.62
N LEU A 69 -14.93 -6.00 -34.32
CA LEU A 69 -15.54 -6.84 -33.27
C LEU A 69 -17.04 -7.05 -33.49
N PHE A 70 -17.75 -6.01 -33.93
CA PHE A 70 -19.21 -6.04 -34.15
C PHE A 70 -19.62 -6.35 -35.60
N ALA A 71 -18.74 -6.22 -36.59
CA ALA A 71 -19.06 -6.48 -37.99
C ALA A 71 -19.23 -7.97 -38.34
N TYR A 72 -18.66 -8.87 -37.54
CA TYR A 72 -18.60 -10.29 -37.86
C TYR A 72 -19.22 -11.17 -36.79
N ASP A 73 -19.78 -12.30 -37.17
CA ASP A 73 -19.90 -13.43 -36.25
C ASP A 73 -18.58 -14.18 -36.19
N TRP A 74 -18.22 -14.70 -35.02
CA TRP A 74 -16.91 -15.28 -34.76
C TRP A 74 -17.00 -16.79 -34.58
N GLU A 75 -16.04 -17.53 -35.15
CA GLU A 75 -15.90 -18.98 -34.93
C GLU A 75 -14.53 -19.32 -34.35
N LEU A 76 -14.52 -20.27 -33.41
CA LEU A 76 -13.33 -20.73 -32.73
C LEU A 76 -12.43 -21.49 -33.71
N THR A 77 -11.16 -21.13 -33.74
CA THR A 77 -10.12 -21.78 -34.53
C THR A 77 -8.86 -22.00 -33.68
N LYS A 78 -7.80 -22.52 -34.32
CA LYS A 78 -6.47 -22.63 -33.72
C LYS A 78 -5.45 -21.81 -34.52
N SER A 79 -4.56 -21.14 -33.79
CA SER A 79 -3.35 -20.53 -34.36
C SER A 79 -2.42 -21.60 -34.95
N PRO A 80 -1.39 -21.23 -35.72
CA PRO A 80 -0.33 -22.15 -36.14
C PRO A 80 0.39 -22.82 -34.95
N ALA A 81 0.46 -22.15 -33.79
CA ALA A 81 0.97 -22.74 -32.55
C ALA A 81 -0.03 -23.66 -31.82
N GLY A 82 -1.27 -23.76 -32.30
CA GLY A 82 -2.32 -24.58 -31.70
C GLY A 82 -3.15 -23.90 -30.61
N ALA A 83 -2.92 -22.60 -30.36
CA ALA A 83 -3.66 -21.82 -29.37
C ALA A 83 -5.07 -21.48 -29.85
N HIS A 84 -6.02 -21.40 -28.92
CA HIS A 84 -7.41 -21.04 -29.22
C HIS A 84 -7.55 -19.56 -29.53
N GLN A 85 -8.08 -19.23 -30.71
CA GLN A 85 -8.38 -17.86 -31.15
C GLN A 85 -9.63 -17.84 -32.03
N TRP A 86 -10.11 -16.66 -32.39
CA TRP A 86 -11.35 -16.50 -33.15
C TRP A 86 -11.12 -15.79 -34.47
N ILE A 87 -11.77 -16.29 -35.51
CA ILE A 87 -11.79 -15.67 -36.84
C ILE A 87 -13.24 -15.39 -37.26
N PRO A 88 -13.47 -14.46 -38.20
CA PRO A 88 -14.80 -14.24 -38.74
C PRO A 88 -15.33 -15.49 -39.43
N LYS A 89 -16.57 -15.83 -39.11
CA LYS A 89 -17.23 -17.05 -39.58
C LYS A 89 -17.35 -17.09 -41.10
N GLY A 90 -17.08 -18.25 -41.68
CA GLY A 90 -17.29 -18.48 -43.12
C GLY A 90 -16.33 -17.70 -44.02
N GLY A 91 -15.15 -17.34 -43.51
CA GLY A 91 -14.14 -16.61 -44.27
C GLY A 91 -14.45 -15.12 -44.46
N ALA A 92 -15.39 -14.56 -43.67
CA ALA A 92 -15.59 -13.12 -43.62
C ALA A 92 -14.28 -12.40 -43.24
N GLY A 93 -14.14 -11.14 -43.63
CA GLY A 93 -12.93 -10.35 -43.35
C GLY A 93 -11.64 -10.86 -44.02
N ALA A 94 -11.68 -11.88 -44.89
CA ALA A 94 -10.50 -12.34 -45.60
C ALA A 94 -9.86 -11.20 -46.41
N GLY A 95 -8.57 -10.98 -46.16
CA GLY A 95 -7.78 -9.96 -46.83
C GLY A 95 -7.99 -8.52 -46.35
N SER A 96 -8.69 -8.32 -45.23
CA SER A 96 -8.88 -6.99 -44.66
C SER A 96 -7.71 -6.52 -43.80
N VAL A 97 -6.86 -7.42 -43.34
CA VAL A 97 -5.69 -7.10 -42.51
C VAL A 97 -4.41 -7.22 -43.33
N PRO A 98 -3.54 -6.20 -43.40
CA PRO A 98 -2.28 -6.31 -44.12
C PRO A 98 -1.31 -7.27 -43.42
N ASP A 99 -0.48 -7.96 -44.19
CA ASP A 99 0.66 -8.70 -43.65
C ASP A 99 1.74 -7.73 -43.11
N PRO A 100 2.40 -8.04 -41.98
CA PRO A 100 3.35 -7.13 -41.36
C PRO A 100 4.63 -6.87 -42.18
N HIS A 101 5.03 -7.76 -43.09
CA HIS A 101 6.30 -7.63 -43.83
C HIS A 101 6.15 -7.78 -45.36
N ASP A 102 5.10 -8.44 -45.84
CA ASP A 102 4.85 -8.65 -47.27
C ASP A 102 3.63 -7.87 -47.76
N PRO A 103 3.80 -6.72 -48.44
CA PRO A 103 2.69 -5.89 -48.89
C PRO A 103 1.80 -6.55 -49.96
N SER A 104 2.21 -7.71 -50.49
CA SER A 104 1.40 -8.50 -51.42
C SER A 104 0.45 -9.48 -50.72
N LYS A 105 0.62 -9.67 -49.40
CA LYS A 105 -0.19 -10.58 -48.58
C LYS A 105 -1.15 -9.81 -47.69
N SER A 106 -2.26 -10.48 -47.40
CA SER A 106 -3.25 -10.02 -46.44
C SER A 106 -3.88 -11.21 -45.74
N HIS A 107 -4.46 -10.93 -44.58
CA HIS A 107 -4.97 -11.91 -43.62
C HIS A 107 -6.42 -11.57 -43.26
N THR A 108 -7.06 -12.51 -42.57
CA THR A 108 -8.32 -12.24 -41.87
C THR A 108 -8.01 -11.65 -40.49
N PRO A 109 -8.87 -10.78 -39.93
CA PRO A 109 -8.68 -10.30 -38.57
C PRO A 109 -8.86 -11.43 -37.58
N VAL A 110 -8.20 -11.30 -36.44
CA VAL A 110 -8.28 -12.26 -35.34
C VAL A 110 -8.76 -11.55 -34.09
N MET A 111 -9.61 -12.23 -33.32
CA MET A 111 -10.01 -11.81 -31.98
C MET A 111 -9.60 -12.87 -30.97
N LEU A 112 -9.21 -12.41 -29.79
CA LEU A 112 -8.96 -13.27 -28.64
C LEU A 112 -10.28 -13.57 -27.93
N THR A 113 -10.31 -14.65 -27.14
CA THR A 113 -11.47 -14.93 -26.28
C THR A 113 -11.79 -13.75 -25.35
N THR A 114 -10.76 -13.04 -24.87
CA THR A 114 -10.90 -11.83 -24.05
C THR A 114 -11.45 -10.64 -24.82
N ASP A 115 -11.21 -10.55 -26.13
CA ASP A 115 -11.77 -9.49 -26.97
C ASP A 115 -13.26 -9.72 -27.19
N LEU A 116 -13.65 -10.97 -27.46
CA LEU A 116 -15.06 -11.33 -27.59
C LEU A 116 -15.84 -11.15 -26.29
N ALA A 117 -15.19 -11.23 -25.14
CA ALA A 117 -15.83 -10.93 -23.86
C ALA A 117 -16.38 -9.49 -23.80
N LEU A 118 -15.73 -8.53 -24.48
CA LEU A 118 -16.22 -7.14 -24.55
C LEU A 118 -17.55 -7.01 -25.30
N ARG A 119 -17.87 -7.96 -26.18
CA ARG A 119 -19.15 -8.03 -26.90
C ARG A 119 -20.14 -9.01 -26.28
N ALA A 120 -19.66 -10.07 -25.62
CA ALA A 120 -20.51 -11.13 -25.09
C ALA A 120 -21.02 -10.84 -23.68
N ASP A 121 -20.26 -10.09 -22.88
CA ASP A 121 -20.63 -9.74 -21.51
C ASP A 121 -21.71 -8.64 -21.49
N PRO A 122 -22.82 -8.81 -20.72
CA PRO A 122 -23.93 -7.86 -20.72
C PRO A 122 -23.59 -6.48 -20.12
N ILE A 123 -22.49 -6.35 -19.38
CA ILE A 123 -22.00 -5.08 -18.85
C ILE A 123 -21.04 -4.43 -19.85
N TYR A 124 -20.11 -5.20 -20.44
CA TYR A 124 -19.14 -4.64 -21.39
C TYR A 124 -19.72 -4.35 -22.78
N GLU A 125 -20.72 -5.11 -23.23
CA GLU A 125 -21.32 -4.92 -24.56
C GLU A 125 -21.88 -3.51 -24.77
N PRO A 126 -22.74 -2.96 -23.89
CA PRO A 126 -23.26 -1.61 -24.10
C PRO A 126 -22.16 -0.54 -24.05
N ILE A 127 -21.12 -0.74 -23.23
CA ILE A 127 -19.95 0.16 -23.18
C ILE A 127 -19.18 0.11 -24.51
N SER A 128 -18.93 -1.11 -25.01
CA SER A 128 -18.20 -1.34 -26.26
C SER A 128 -18.96 -0.79 -27.46
N ARG A 129 -20.29 -0.98 -27.49
CA ARG A 129 -21.17 -0.42 -28.52
C ARG A 129 -21.18 1.11 -28.47
N HIS A 130 -21.28 1.68 -27.28
CA HIS A 130 -21.18 3.14 -27.09
C HIS A 130 -19.85 3.67 -27.64
N PHE A 131 -18.72 3.05 -27.31
CA PHE A 131 -17.42 3.46 -27.85
C PHE A 131 -17.25 3.21 -29.35
N MET A 132 -17.95 2.22 -29.92
CA MET A 132 -18.03 2.05 -31.36
C MET A 132 -18.76 3.24 -32.03
N GLU A 133 -19.86 3.69 -31.44
CA GLU A 133 -20.71 4.78 -31.95
C GLU A 133 -20.14 6.17 -31.65
N HIS A 134 -19.31 6.29 -30.59
CA HIS A 134 -18.72 7.51 -30.07
C HIS A 134 -17.18 7.40 -29.92
N PRO A 135 -16.42 7.35 -31.05
CA PRO A 135 -14.97 7.15 -31.03
C PRO A 135 -14.18 8.26 -30.34
N ASP A 136 -14.71 9.48 -30.27
CA ASP A 136 -14.10 10.60 -29.56
C ASP A 136 -14.15 10.40 -28.04
N GLU A 137 -15.25 9.87 -27.52
CA GLU A 137 -15.38 9.48 -26.11
C GLU A 137 -14.45 8.31 -25.77
N LEU A 138 -14.29 7.34 -26.67
CA LEU A 138 -13.30 6.27 -26.53
C LEU A 138 -11.89 6.85 -26.42
N ALA A 139 -11.51 7.78 -27.29
CA ALA A 139 -10.18 8.39 -27.26
C ALA A 139 -9.90 9.08 -25.92
N GLN A 140 -10.88 9.81 -25.38
CA GLN A 140 -10.76 10.46 -24.07
C GLN A 140 -10.67 9.44 -22.93
N ALA A 141 -11.54 8.43 -22.92
CA ALA A 141 -11.55 7.39 -21.91
C ALA A 141 -10.25 6.58 -21.93
N PHE A 142 -9.77 6.18 -23.11
CA PHE A 142 -8.53 5.44 -23.29
C PHE A 142 -7.32 6.26 -22.86
N ALA A 143 -7.24 7.55 -23.21
CA ALA A 143 -6.16 8.43 -22.77
C ALA A 143 -6.11 8.56 -21.24
N LYS A 144 -7.25 8.79 -20.58
CA LYS A 144 -7.33 8.87 -19.12
C LYS A 144 -7.00 7.53 -18.45
N ALA A 145 -7.51 6.42 -18.99
CA ALA A 145 -7.26 5.09 -18.48
C ALA A 145 -5.79 4.69 -18.65
N TRP A 146 -5.15 5.03 -19.78
CA TRP A 146 -3.74 4.79 -20.03
C TRP A 146 -2.86 5.60 -19.09
N PHE A 147 -3.18 6.88 -18.88
CA PHE A 147 -2.49 7.72 -17.91
C PHE A 147 -2.60 7.12 -16.50
N LYS A 148 -3.81 6.77 -16.04
CA LYS A 148 -4.01 6.09 -14.76
C LYS A 148 -3.22 4.77 -14.68
N LEU A 149 -3.29 3.92 -15.70
CA LEU A 149 -2.58 2.64 -15.73
C LEU A 149 -1.08 2.80 -15.49
N THR A 150 -0.48 3.81 -16.11
CA THR A 150 0.97 4.04 -16.12
C THR A 150 1.47 4.92 -14.96
N HIS A 151 0.57 5.44 -14.12
CA HIS A 151 0.90 6.35 -13.03
C HIS A 151 0.21 6.01 -11.69
N ARG A 152 -0.68 5.01 -11.64
CA ARG A 152 -1.43 4.61 -10.42
C ARG A 152 -0.56 4.17 -9.24
N ASP A 153 0.70 3.79 -9.49
CA ASP A 153 1.69 3.39 -8.50
C ASP A 153 2.73 4.48 -8.20
N MET A 154 2.55 5.68 -8.77
CA MET A 154 3.41 6.83 -8.49
C MET A 154 2.99 7.60 -7.24
N GLY A 155 1.89 7.27 -6.58
CA GLY A 155 1.38 8.00 -5.42
C GLY A 155 0.93 9.43 -5.73
N PRO A 156 1.08 10.37 -4.78
CA PRO A 156 0.52 11.72 -4.92
C PRO A 156 1.21 12.53 -6.03
N LEU A 157 0.50 13.53 -6.55
CA LEU A 157 0.96 14.40 -7.63
C LEU A 157 2.29 15.10 -7.31
N SER A 158 2.57 15.36 -6.04
CA SER A 158 3.84 15.93 -5.56
C SER A 158 5.07 15.09 -5.90
N ARG A 159 4.93 13.83 -6.32
CA ARG A 159 6.02 12.97 -6.80
C ARG A 159 6.29 13.08 -8.29
N TYR A 160 5.39 13.69 -9.06
CA TYR A 160 5.48 13.71 -10.51
C TYR A 160 6.51 14.77 -10.92
N ARG A 161 7.24 14.53 -12.00
CA ARG A 161 8.34 15.40 -12.46
C ARG A 161 8.28 15.56 -13.97
N GLY A 162 8.70 16.73 -14.46
CA GLY A 162 8.80 17.05 -15.89
C GLY A 162 7.67 17.94 -16.42
N PRO A 163 7.79 18.42 -17.67
CA PRO A 163 6.93 19.46 -18.23
C PRO A 163 5.54 18.96 -18.71
N GLN A 164 5.30 17.65 -18.69
CA GLN A 164 4.07 17.02 -19.20
C GLN A 164 3.14 16.51 -18.09
N VAL A 165 3.43 16.86 -16.83
CA VAL A 165 2.56 16.51 -15.70
C VAL A 165 1.24 17.26 -15.87
N PRO A 166 0.07 16.58 -15.84
CA PRO A 166 -1.21 17.25 -15.87
C PRO A 166 -1.36 18.22 -14.70
N ALA A 167 -1.87 19.42 -14.98
CA ALA A 167 -2.02 20.46 -13.96
C ALA A 167 -3.11 20.13 -12.94
N GLU A 168 -4.18 19.45 -13.36
CA GLU A 168 -5.30 19.11 -12.49
C GLU A 168 -5.05 17.77 -11.79
N PRO A 169 -5.16 17.72 -10.45
CA PRO A 169 -5.13 16.45 -9.73
C PRO A 169 -6.35 15.61 -10.11
N LEU A 170 -6.12 14.30 -10.23
CA LEU A 170 -7.17 13.32 -10.48
C LEU A 170 -7.51 12.61 -9.17
N ILE A 171 -8.78 12.30 -8.95
CA ILE A 171 -9.26 11.73 -7.68
C ILE A 171 -8.51 10.46 -7.24
N TRP A 172 -8.10 9.60 -8.18
CA TRP A 172 -7.35 8.37 -7.88
C TRP A 172 -5.91 8.61 -7.40
N GLN A 173 -5.42 9.85 -7.49
CA GLN A 173 -4.11 10.26 -6.96
C GLN A 173 -4.18 10.64 -5.47
N ASP A 174 -5.35 10.48 -4.84
CA ASP A 174 -5.62 10.81 -3.45
C ASP A 174 -5.19 12.25 -3.09
N PRO A 175 -5.64 13.28 -3.84
CA PRO A 175 -5.11 14.64 -3.73
C PRO A 175 -5.30 15.23 -2.34
N VAL A 176 -4.39 16.11 -1.93
CA VAL A 176 -4.53 16.92 -0.72
C VAL A 176 -4.44 18.39 -1.13
N PRO A 177 -5.17 19.30 -0.45
CA PRO A 177 -5.13 20.71 -0.81
C PRO A 177 -3.74 21.30 -0.56
N ALA A 178 -3.37 22.31 -1.34
CA ALA A 178 -2.14 23.06 -1.12
C ALA A 178 -2.22 23.88 0.18
N VAL A 179 -1.07 24.14 0.81
CA VAL A 179 -1.00 25.07 1.96
C VAL A 179 -1.22 26.50 1.45
N ASP A 180 -2.22 27.19 2.00
CA ASP A 180 -2.56 28.59 1.69
C ASP A 180 -2.51 29.52 2.92
N TYR A 181 -2.01 29.02 4.06
CA TYR A 181 -1.82 29.73 5.31
C TYR A 181 -0.35 29.72 5.76
N LYS A 182 -0.01 30.55 6.75
CA LYS A 182 1.32 30.54 7.36
C LYS A 182 1.44 29.31 8.28
N LEU A 183 2.50 28.53 8.13
CA LEU A 183 2.75 27.36 8.98
C LEU A 183 3.21 27.78 10.39
N VAL A 184 2.87 26.96 11.37
CA VAL A 184 3.38 27.06 12.75
C VAL A 184 4.91 27.02 12.80
N ASP A 185 5.49 27.79 13.71
CA ASP A 185 6.93 27.78 13.99
C ASP A 185 7.27 26.88 15.19
N ASP A 186 8.56 26.78 15.53
CA ASP A 186 9.03 25.94 16.66
C ASP A 186 8.41 26.34 18.01
N SER A 187 8.14 27.62 18.24
CA SER A 187 7.51 28.09 19.48
C SER A 187 6.05 27.64 19.55
N ASP A 188 5.33 27.72 18.44
CA ASP A 188 3.95 27.26 18.36
C ASP A 188 3.84 25.75 18.50
N VAL A 189 4.77 25.01 17.90
CA VAL A 189 4.89 23.55 18.04
C VAL A 189 5.04 23.17 19.52
N GLU A 190 5.95 23.80 20.27
CA GLU A 190 6.15 23.48 21.69
C GLU A 190 4.93 23.83 22.57
N LYS A 191 4.22 24.94 22.26
CA LYS A 191 2.96 25.28 22.93
C LYS A 191 1.88 24.24 22.64
N LEU A 192 1.70 23.85 21.37
CA LEU A 192 0.72 22.86 20.96
C LEU A 192 1.00 21.50 21.60
N LYS A 193 2.26 21.05 21.67
CA LYS A 193 2.62 19.83 22.41
C LYS A 193 2.22 19.90 23.88
N THR A 194 2.43 21.04 24.54
CA THR A 194 2.02 21.25 25.93
C THR A 194 0.51 21.12 26.07
N THR A 195 -0.26 21.81 25.22
CA THR A 195 -1.72 21.71 25.18
C THR A 195 -2.21 20.28 24.93
N LEU A 196 -1.57 19.54 24.02
CA LEU A 196 -1.92 18.15 23.71
C LEU A 196 -1.73 17.22 24.92
N VAL A 197 -0.64 17.37 25.67
CA VAL A 197 -0.38 16.58 26.88
C VAL A 197 -1.34 16.94 28.01
N GLU A 198 -1.76 18.21 28.10
CA GLU A 198 -2.68 18.71 29.13
C GLU A 198 -4.16 18.50 28.77
N SER A 199 -4.46 18.03 27.55
CA SER A 199 -5.83 17.86 27.03
C SER A 199 -6.67 16.79 27.74
N GLY A 200 -6.04 15.95 28.57
CA GLY A 200 -6.66 14.79 29.21
C GLY A 200 -6.68 13.53 28.34
N LEU A 201 -6.14 13.59 27.12
CA LEU A 201 -5.85 12.40 26.31
C LEU A 201 -4.70 11.60 26.92
N SER A 202 -4.81 10.27 26.87
CA SER A 202 -3.75 9.37 27.32
C SER A 202 -2.59 9.34 26.32
N ILE A 203 -1.42 8.86 26.76
CA ILE A 203 -0.29 8.60 25.83
C ILE A 203 -0.70 7.58 24.76
N GLY A 204 -1.47 6.55 25.14
CA GLY A 204 -2.01 5.57 24.20
C GLY A 204 -2.95 6.19 23.16
N ASP A 205 -3.77 7.17 23.56
CA ASP A 205 -4.69 7.88 22.65
C ASP A 205 -3.91 8.64 21.57
N LEU A 206 -2.91 9.42 22.01
CA LEU A 206 -2.09 10.27 21.17
C LEU A 206 -1.24 9.43 20.19
N VAL A 207 -0.55 8.42 20.72
CA VAL A 207 0.32 7.54 19.92
C VAL A 207 -0.50 6.63 19.03
N GLY A 208 -1.59 6.05 19.54
CA GLY A 208 -2.47 5.16 18.79
C GLY A 208 -3.17 5.86 17.63
N THR A 209 -3.65 7.10 17.83
CA THR A 209 -4.31 7.89 16.77
C THR A 209 -3.32 8.32 15.69
N ALA A 210 -2.14 8.79 16.08
CA ALA A 210 -1.08 9.12 15.13
C ALA A 210 -0.61 7.90 14.33
N TRP A 211 -0.45 6.74 14.99
CA TRP A 211 -0.15 5.48 14.32
C TRP A 211 -1.26 5.08 13.35
N ALA A 212 -2.52 5.09 13.78
CA ALA A 212 -3.67 4.75 12.94
C ALA A 212 -3.72 5.61 11.66
N SER A 213 -3.34 6.89 11.76
CA SER A 213 -3.31 7.79 10.62
C SER A 213 -2.15 7.49 9.67
N ALA A 214 -0.91 7.47 10.17
CA ALA A 214 0.28 7.30 9.33
C ALA A 214 0.45 5.86 8.79
N SER A 215 0.02 4.86 9.57
CA SER A 215 0.23 3.45 9.24
C SER A 215 -0.62 2.94 8.08
N THR A 216 -1.46 3.77 7.46
CA THR A 216 -2.12 3.43 6.19
C THR A 216 -1.17 3.50 4.99
N TYR A 217 -0.04 4.21 5.13
CA TYR A 217 0.95 4.36 4.06
C TYR A 217 1.46 3.01 3.55
N ARG A 218 1.63 2.84 2.23
CA ARG A 218 2.36 1.70 1.68
C ARG A 218 3.32 2.11 0.58
N ASN A 219 4.55 1.63 0.66
CA ASN A 219 5.64 1.97 -0.24
C ASN A 219 5.48 1.33 -1.63
N SER A 220 4.60 0.35 -1.79
CA SER A 220 4.35 -0.34 -3.06
C SER A 220 3.78 0.57 -4.14
N ASP A 221 2.83 1.44 -3.78
CA ASP A 221 2.19 2.41 -4.69
C ASP A 221 2.16 3.83 -4.11
N LYS A 222 2.77 4.04 -2.94
CA LYS A 222 2.92 5.32 -2.25
C LYS A 222 1.58 5.96 -1.84
N ARG A 223 0.53 5.17 -1.67
CA ARG A 223 -0.78 5.59 -1.15
C ARG A 223 -0.83 5.53 0.38
N GLY A 224 -1.81 6.20 0.96
CA GLY A 224 -2.01 6.30 2.41
C GLY A 224 -1.01 7.25 3.09
N GLY A 225 -1.04 7.27 4.41
CA GLY A 225 -0.24 8.18 5.25
C GLY A 225 -1.11 9.16 6.04
N ALA A 226 -0.45 10.03 6.81
CA ALA A 226 -1.11 10.97 7.70
C ALA A 226 -1.56 12.27 7.01
N ASN A 227 -0.94 12.64 5.89
CA ASN A 227 -1.30 13.81 5.12
C ASN A 227 -2.71 13.66 4.52
N GLY A 228 -3.50 14.72 4.61
CA GLY A 228 -4.93 14.72 4.30
C GLY A 228 -5.84 14.48 5.51
N ALA A 229 -5.30 14.06 6.67
CA ALA A 229 -6.09 13.69 7.85
C ALA A 229 -7.28 12.78 7.52
N ARG A 230 -7.10 11.87 6.55
CA ARG A 230 -8.19 11.03 6.03
C ARG A 230 -8.72 10.03 7.06
N ILE A 231 -8.00 9.84 8.16
CA ILE A 231 -8.48 9.07 9.31
C ILE A 231 -9.82 9.60 9.86
N ARG A 232 -10.14 10.89 9.70
CA ARG A 232 -11.43 11.47 10.11
C ARG A 232 -12.56 11.26 9.09
N LEU A 233 -12.22 10.88 7.86
CA LEU A 233 -13.15 10.73 6.74
C LEU A 233 -13.53 9.26 6.54
N ALA A 234 -14.63 9.05 5.82
CA ALA A 234 -14.96 7.72 5.32
C ALA A 234 -13.93 7.27 4.26
N PRO A 235 -13.58 5.97 4.21
CA PRO A 235 -14.06 4.91 5.11
C PRO A 235 -13.23 4.76 6.40
N GLN A 236 -12.09 5.45 6.54
CA GLN A 236 -11.10 5.19 7.60
C GLN A 236 -11.64 5.40 9.02
N ASN A 237 -12.53 6.38 9.20
CA ASN A 237 -13.16 6.68 10.47
C ASN A 237 -14.09 5.56 10.99
N SER A 238 -14.40 4.58 10.13
CA SER A 238 -15.32 3.47 10.41
C SER A 238 -14.64 2.10 10.46
N TRP A 239 -13.34 2.03 10.16
CA TRP A 239 -12.59 0.77 10.17
C TRP A 239 -12.47 0.19 11.58
N GLU A 240 -12.68 -1.13 11.71
CA GLU A 240 -12.61 -1.84 13.00
C GLU A 240 -11.25 -1.66 13.66
N VAL A 241 -10.17 -1.75 12.88
CA VAL A 241 -8.78 -1.58 13.35
C VAL A 241 -8.52 -0.21 13.97
N ASN A 242 -9.32 0.80 13.65
CA ASN A 242 -9.18 2.16 14.16
C ASN A 242 -10.03 2.45 15.40
N ASN A 243 -10.82 1.49 15.89
CA ASN A 243 -11.75 1.67 17.01
C ASN A 243 -12.60 2.96 16.88
N PRO A 244 -13.62 2.97 16.01
CA PRO A 244 -14.33 4.19 15.59
C PRO A 244 -14.85 5.06 16.74
N SER A 245 -15.34 4.44 17.82
CA SER A 245 -15.83 5.19 18.99
C SER A 245 -14.72 5.93 19.72
N GLU A 246 -13.56 5.29 19.87
CA GLU A 246 -12.42 5.86 20.57
C GLU A 246 -11.73 6.90 19.69
N LEU A 247 -11.55 6.61 18.41
CA LEU A 247 -11.05 7.56 17.43
C LEU A 247 -11.90 8.84 17.39
N ALA A 248 -13.22 8.73 17.34
CA ALA A 248 -14.11 9.89 17.33
C ALA A 248 -14.00 10.74 18.61
N ARG A 249 -13.69 10.13 19.75
CA ARG A 249 -13.44 10.84 21.00
C ARG A 249 -12.14 11.64 20.94
N VAL A 250 -11.05 11.02 20.47
CA VAL A 250 -9.75 11.67 20.34
C VAL A 250 -9.80 12.80 19.32
N LEU A 251 -10.36 12.54 18.13
CA LEU A 251 -10.46 13.54 17.06
C LEU A 251 -11.23 14.78 17.49
N ARG A 252 -12.32 14.64 18.26
CA ARG A 252 -13.08 15.80 18.78
C ARG A 252 -12.23 16.71 19.67
N VAL A 253 -11.35 16.13 20.49
CA VAL A 253 -10.44 16.91 21.34
C VAL A 253 -9.40 17.61 20.48
N LEU A 254 -8.82 16.93 19.49
CA LEU A 254 -7.85 17.51 18.57
C LEU A 254 -8.47 18.63 17.71
N GLU A 255 -9.69 18.44 17.20
CA GLU A 255 -10.46 19.45 16.47
C GLU A 255 -10.69 20.70 17.35
N GLY A 256 -11.08 20.52 18.62
CA GLY A 256 -11.22 21.65 19.55
C GLY A 256 -9.90 22.41 19.76
N ILE A 257 -8.78 21.70 19.93
CA ILE A 257 -7.45 22.33 20.07
C ILE A 257 -7.07 23.07 18.79
N GLN A 258 -7.35 22.50 17.62
CA GLN A 258 -7.09 23.12 16.33
C GLN A 258 -7.90 24.41 16.17
N GLU A 259 -9.21 24.36 16.42
CA GLU A 259 -10.11 25.50 16.35
C GLU A 259 -9.66 26.63 17.28
N ASP A 260 -9.38 26.31 18.55
CA ASP A 260 -8.93 27.29 19.54
C ASP A 260 -7.59 27.93 19.15
N PHE A 261 -6.61 27.12 18.70
CA PHE A 261 -5.31 27.63 18.27
C PHE A 261 -5.45 28.55 17.06
N ASN A 262 -6.17 28.12 16.01
CA ASN A 262 -6.33 28.86 14.77
C ASN A 262 -7.12 30.15 14.97
N ALA A 263 -8.17 30.14 15.81
CA ALA A 263 -8.94 31.33 16.14
C ALA A 263 -8.15 32.37 16.97
N ALA A 264 -7.14 31.93 17.72
CA ALA A 264 -6.27 32.81 18.49
C ALA A 264 -5.19 33.50 17.63
N GLN A 265 -4.91 33.02 16.42
CA GLN A 265 -3.92 33.63 15.52
C GLN A 265 -4.50 34.85 14.79
N SER A 266 -3.70 35.90 14.69
CA SER A 266 -4.07 37.14 13.97
C SER A 266 -3.19 37.42 12.75
N ASP A 267 -2.14 36.65 12.55
CA ASP A 267 -1.14 36.82 11.50
C ASP A 267 -1.29 35.82 10.34
N GLY A 268 -2.41 35.09 10.30
CA GLY A 268 -2.70 34.06 9.31
C GLY A 268 -1.99 32.72 9.56
N THR A 269 -1.35 32.55 10.72
CA THR A 269 -0.80 31.25 11.14
C THR A 269 -1.94 30.27 11.43
N GLN A 270 -1.82 29.04 10.93
CA GLN A 270 -2.75 27.97 11.23
C GLN A 270 -2.02 26.62 11.36
N VAL A 271 -2.67 25.68 12.03
CA VAL A 271 -2.28 24.26 12.07
C VAL A 271 -3.39 23.40 11.47
N SER A 272 -3.01 22.42 10.65
CA SER A 272 -3.94 21.39 10.14
C SER A 272 -4.19 20.32 11.18
N LEU A 273 -5.31 19.61 11.06
CA LEU A 273 -5.61 18.47 11.91
C LEU A 273 -4.64 17.32 11.60
N ALA A 274 -4.22 17.17 10.34
CA ALA A 274 -3.22 16.21 9.92
C ALA A 274 -1.89 16.39 10.68
N ASP A 275 -1.42 17.64 10.79
CA ASP A 275 -0.23 17.95 11.57
C ASP A 275 -0.47 17.80 13.07
N LEU A 276 -1.65 18.18 13.59
CA LEU A 276 -1.96 18.07 15.01
C LEU A 276 -2.04 16.61 15.49
N ILE A 277 -2.57 15.71 14.66
CA ILE A 277 -2.58 14.26 14.93
C ILE A 277 -1.14 13.74 15.08
N VAL A 278 -0.26 14.04 14.12
CA VAL A 278 1.14 13.61 14.16
C VAL A 278 1.88 14.24 15.35
N LEU A 279 1.67 15.54 15.58
CA LEU A 279 2.27 16.27 16.69
C LEU A 279 1.83 15.72 18.05
N GLY A 280 0.57 15.31 18.18
CA GLY A 280 0.05 14.64 19.38
C GLY A 280 0.82 13.36 19.68
N GLY A 281 1.03 12.51 18.68
CA GLY A 281 1.86 11.31 18.83
C GLY A 281 3.31 11.62 19.23
N CYS A 282 3.93 12.66 18.64
CA CYS A 282 5.25 13.13 19.04
C CYS A 282 5.27 13.56 20.52
N ALA A 283 4.30 14.37 20.95
CA ALA A 283 4.18 14.85 22.33
C ALA A 283 3.99 13.68 23.32
N GLY A 284 3.15 12.70 22.97
CA GLY A 284 2.93 11.50 23.76
C GLY A 284 4.22 10.69 23.97
N ILE A 285 5.04 10.53 22.93
CA ILE A 285 6.33 9.83 23.01
C ILE A 285 7.35 10.60 23.84
N GLU A 286 7.45 11.93 23.67
CA GLU A 286 8.33 12.77 24.49
C GLU A 286 7.95 12.68 25.98
N GLN A 287 6.66 12.71 26.29
CA GLN A 287 6.15 12.54 27.65
C GLN A 287 6.43 11.14 28.21
N ALA A 288 6.26 10.08 27.41
CA ALA A 288 6.54 8.71 27.80
C ALA A 288 8.03 8.47 28.07
N ALA A 289 8.91 9.03 27.24
CA ALA A 289 10.36 8.98 27.43
C ALA A 289 10.79 9.77 28.66
N LYS A 290 10.21 10.95 28.89
CA LYS A 290 10.45 11.75 30.10
C LYS A 290 10.08 10.99 31.37
N ALA A 291 8.96 10.26 31.36
CA ALA A 291 8.56 9.38 32.46
C ALA A 291 9.56 8.22 32.69
N ALA A 292 10.28 7.79 31.64
CA ALA A 292 11.37 6.81 31.72
C ALA A 292 12.71 7.43 32.18
N GLY A 293 12.76 8.74 32.46
CA GLY A 293 13.98 9.46 32.81
C GLY A 293 14.85 9.87 31.61
N ALA A 294 14.33 9.79 30.38
CA ALA A 294 15.01 10.20 29.17
C ALA A 294 14.41 11.49 28.60
N ALA A 295 15.23 12.53 28.45
CA ALA A 295 14.83 13.73 27.73
C ALA A 295 15.10 13.52 26.23
N VAL A 296 14.04 13.39 25.44
CA VAL A 296 14.12 13.27 23.98
C VAL A 296 13.24 14.32 23.33
N GLN A 297 13.64 14.76 22.15
CA GLN A 297 12.82 15.56 21.26
C GLN A 297 12.52 14.70 20.04
N VAL A 298 11.26 14.53 19.72
CA VAL A 298 10.80 13.81 18.53
C VAL A 298 10.72 14.83 17.39
N PRO A 299 11.52 14.67 16.31
CA PRO A 299 11.46 15.52 15.15
C PRO A 299 10.04 15.64 14.59
N PHE A 300 9.64 16.88 14.31
CA PHE A 300 8.35 17.21 13.70
C PHE A 300 8.58 18.27 12.62
N THR A 301 7.84 18.17 11.52
CA THR A 301 7.88 19.16 10.43
C THR A 301 6.44 19.42 10.01
N PRO A 302 5.92 20.65 10.11
CA PRO A 302 4.56 20.98 9.67
C PRO A 302 4.46 20.99 8.14
N GLY A 303 3.25 21.21 7.63
CA GLY A 303 2.94 21.32 6.20
C GLY A 303 2.01 20.25 5.66
N ARG A 304 1.50 19.33 6.50
CA ARG A 304 0.38 18.48 6.09
C ARG A 304 -0.88 19.32 5.99
N THR A 305 -1.81 18.91 5.13
CA THR A 305 -3.09 19.59 4.94
C THR A 305 -4.26 18.63 5.14
N ASP A 306 -5.47 19.18 5.26
CA ASP A 306 -6.67 18.44 5.57
C ASP A 306 -7.50 18.23 4.28
N ALA A 307 -7.54 17.00 3.76
CA ALA A 307 -8.32 16.65 2.57
C ALA A 307 -9.82 16.64 2.88
N THR A 308 -10.65 16.78 1.86
CA THR A 308 -12.12 16.77 1.94
C THR A 308 -12.73 15.43 1.48
N PRO A 309 -14.02 15.18 1.75
CA PRO A 309 -14.73 14.02 1.18
C PRO A 309 -14.68 13.98 -0.36
N ASP A 310 -14.83 15.12 -1.03
CA ASP A 310 -14.79 15.22 -2.50
C ASP A 310 -13.41 14.89 -3.08
N GLU A 311 -12.36 15.00 -2.27
CA GLU A 311 -10.98 14.62 -2.59
C GLU A 311 -10.65 13.17 -2.17
N THR A 312 -11.63 12.38 -1.75
CA THR A 312 -11.44 11.02 -1.23
C THR A 312 -12.38 10.02 -1.92
N ASP A 313 -11.82 9.15 -2.76
CA ASP A 313 -12.55 8.01 -3.35
C ASP A 313 -12.65 6.88 -2.31
N GLU A 314 -13.82 6.78 -1.67
CA GLU A 314 -14.05 5.81 -0.58
C GLU A 314 -13.79 4.36 -1.00
N GLU A 315 -14.23 3.97 -2.21
CA GLU A 315 -14.03 2.62 -2.74
C GLU A 315 -12.55 2.33 -2.96
N SER A 316 -11.80 3.30 -3.46
CA SER A 316 -10.35 3.20 -3.64
C SER A 316 -9.62 3.10 -2.30
N PHE A 317 -10.08 3.80 -1.25
CA PHE A 317 -9.49 3.77 0.08
C PHE A 317 -9.77 2.47 0.85
N ALA A 318 -10.85 1.74 0.55
CA ALA A 318 -11.13 0.44 1.16
C ALA A 318 -9.96 -0.57 1.02
N TRP A 319 -9.18 -0.47 -0.06
CA TRP A 319 -7.96 -1.28 -0.29
C TRP A 319 -6.76 -0.92 0.60
N LEU A 320 -6.90 0.10 1.45
CA LEU A 320 -5.93 0.49 2.47
C LEU A 320 -6.34 0.05 3.88
N GLU A 321 -7.54 -0.52 4.05
CA GLU A 321 -7.98 -1.03 5.35
C GLU A 321 -7.03 -2.15 5.82
N LEU A 322 -6.47 -1.98 7.02
CA LEU A 322 -5.58 -2.97 7.61
C LEU A 322 -6.43 -4.06 8.27
N THR A 323 -6.57 -5.21 7.60
CA THR A 323 -7.21 -6.40 8.17
C THR A 323 -6.32 -7.14 9.17
N SER A 324 -5.05 -6.75 9.29
CA SER A 324 -4.13 -7.10 10.37
C SER A 324 -3.16 -5.94 10.58
N ASP A 325 -2.90 -5.61 11.84
CA ASP A 325 -1.88 -4.64 12.24
C ASP A 325 -1.15 -5.16 13.49
N GLY A 326 -0.06 -5.91 13.26
CA GLY A 326 0.76 -6.46 14.34
C GLY A 326 1.35 -5.39 15.26
N PHE A 327 1.53 -4.15 14.78
CA PHE A 327 2.02 -3.05 15.61
C PHE A 327 1.00 -2.63 16.68
N ARG A 328 -0.31 -2.77 16.39
CA ARG A 328 -1.41 -2.60 17.37
C ARG A 328 -1.91 -3.93 17.94
N ASN A 329 -1.23 -5.04 17.69
CA ASN A 329 -1.66 -6.40 18.05
C ASN A 329 -3.09 -6.75 17.57
N TYR A 330 -3.47 -6.23 16.40
CA TYR A 330 -4.78 -6.48 15.80
C TYR A 330 -4.69 -7.57 14.73
N LEU A 331 -5.58 -8.55 14.83
CA LEU A 331 -5.80 -9.57 13.81
C LEU A 331 -7.30 -9.67 13.53
N GLY A 332 -7.72 -9.17 12.38
CA GLY A 332 -9.08 -9.30 11.89
C GLY A 332 -9.41 -10.73 11.44
N LYS A 333 -10.62 -10.92 10.92
CA LYS A 333 -11.06 -12.21 10.39
C LYS A 333 -10.42 -12.50 9.01
N ALA A 334 -10.39 -13.76 8.63
CA ALA A 334 -10.03 -14.26 7.28
C ALA A 334 -8.54 -14.25 6.89
N HIS A 335 -7.64 -14.63 7.81
CA HIS A 335 -6.24 -14.88 7.50
C HIS A 335 -5.89 -16.36 7.51
N SER A 336 -5.18 -16.83 6.48
CA SER A 336 -4.61 -18.18 6.41
C SER A 336 -3.12 -18.22 6.73
N ARG A 337 -2.46 -17.06 6.74
CA ARG A 337 -1.06 -16.91 7.11
C ARG A 337 -0.95 -16.61 8.61
N PRO A 338 0.07 -17.14 9.30
CA PRO A 338 0.30 -16.78 10.70
C PRO A 338 0.58 -15.28 10.86
N ALA A 339 0.13 -14.70 11.98
CA ALA A 339 0.14 -13.25 12.19
C ALA A 339 1.54 -12.60 12.11
N GLU A 340 2.60 -13.33 12.48
CA GLU A 340 3.98 -12.85 12.35
C GLU A 340 4.45 -12.67 10.90
N HIS A 341 3.88 -13.43 9.95
CA HIS A 341 4.15 -13.22 8.52
C HIS A 341 3.44 -11.96 8.01
N LEU A 342 2.24 -11.68 8.51
CA LEU A 342 1.49 -10.46 8.20
C LEU A 342 2.18 -9.21 8.78
N LEU A 343 2.78 -9.33 9.97
CA LEU A 343 3.64 -8.27 10.53
C LEU A 343 4.82 -7.95 9.58
N ILE A 344 5.53 -8.96 9.08
CA ILE A 344 6.66 -8.75 8.16
C ILE A 344 6.20 -8.12 6.85
N ASP A 345 5.07 -8.57 6.29
CA ASP A 345 4.47 -7.97 5.09
C ASP A 345 4.14 -6.48 5.31
N ARG A 346 3.46 -6.18 6.42
CA ARG A 346 3.12 -4.81 6.83
C ARG A 346 4.38 -3.94 7.03
N SER A 347 5.39 -4.50 7.69
CA SER A 347 6.69 -3.85 7.91
C SER A 347 7.37 -3.49 6.59
N SER A 348 7.36 -4.40 5.61
CA SER A 348 7.88 -4.16 4.27
C SER A 348 7.11 -3.05 3.53
N LEU A 349 5.78 -3.03 3.64
CA LEU A 349 4.96 -1.95 3.07
C LEU A 349 5.26 -0.59 3.71
N LEU A 350 5.60 -0.54 4.99
CA LEU A 350 6.06 0.69 5.65
C LEU A 350 7.52 1.05 5.33
N GLY A 351 8.24 0.21 4.57
CA GLY A 351 9.65 0.42 4.25
C GLY A 351 10.58 0.27 5.46
N LEU A 352 10.14 -0.45 6.49
CA LEU A 352 10.90 -0.67 7.71
C LEU A 352 11.92 -1.80 7.53
N THR A 353 13.07 -1.62 8.16
CA THR A 353 14.07 -2.68 8.36
C THR A 353 13.68 -3.53 9.57
N PRO A 354 14.24 -4.76 9.71
CA PRO A 354 13.97 -5.58 10.88
C PRO A 354 14.27 -4.89 12.23
N PRO A 355 15.39 -4.14 12.41
CA PRO A 355 15.63 -3.39 13.66
C PRO A 355 14.57 -2.33 13.96
N GLU A 356 14.14 -1.56 12.95
CA GLU A 356 13.10 -0.53 13.10
C GLU A 356 11.74 -1.16 13.46
N MET A 357 11.39 -2.28 12.82
CA MET A 357 10.20 -3.07 13.15
C MET A 357 10.24 -3.56 14.60
N THR A 358 11.38 -4.14 15.02
CA THR A 358 11.58 -4.62 16.39
C THR A 358 11.38 -3.49 17.39
N ALA A 359 12.05 -2.35 17.20
CA ALA A 359 11.92 -1.19 18.07
C ALA A 359 10.47 -0.69 18.15
N LEU A 360 9.79 -0.54 17.01
CA LEU A 360 8.40 -0.08 16.94
C LEU A 360 7.44 -1.02 17.67
N VAL A 361 7.54 -2.35 17.48
CA VAL A 361 6.66 -3.29 18.20
C VAL A 361 6.87 -3.16 19.71
N GLY A 362 8.12 -3.21 20.18
CA GLY A 362 8.40 -3.12 21.62
C GLY A 362 7.93 -1.81 22.24
N GLY A 363 8.13 -0.69 21.56
CA GLY A 363 7.67 0.63 22.02
C GLY A 363 6.16 0.78 22.02
N LEU A 364 5.48 0.41 20.94
CA LEU A 364 4.02 0.54 20.85
C LEU A 364 3.29 -0.31 21.90
N ARG A 365 3.84 -1.48 22.26
CA ARG A 365 3.32 -2.31 23.36
C ARG A 365 3.36 -1.57 24.69
N VAL A 366 4.50 -1.02 25.09
CA VAL A 366 4.63 -0.34 26.39
C VAL A 366 3.92 1.01 26.44
N LEU A 367 3.69 1.64 25.28
CA LEU A 367 2.95 2.91 25.18
C LEU A 367 1.43 2.74 25.23
N GLY A 368 0.92 1.50 25.25
CA GLY A 368 -0.52 1.23 25.30
C GLY A 368 -1.24 1.51 23.97
N ALA A 369 -0.55 1.33 22.84
CA ALA A 369 -1.12 1.58 21.50
C ALA A 369 -1.86 0.36 20.91
N ASN A 370 -2.11 -0.69 21.71
CA ASN A 370 -2.81 -1.88 21.24
C ASN A 370 -4.28 -1.57 20.90
N HIS A 371 -4.80 -2.29 19.92
CA HIS A 371 -6.21 -2.23 19.54
C HIS A 371 -7.11 -2.54 20.72
N ASP A 372 -8.13 -1.71 20.91
CA ASP A 372 -9.17 -1.81 21.94
C ASP A 372 -8.65 -2.01 23.37
N GLY A 373 -7.46 -1.46 23.67
CA GLY A 373 -6.84 -1.55 24.99
C GLY A 373 -6.37 -2.96 25.38
N SER A 374 -6.18 -3.86 24.40
CA SER A 374 -5.70 -5.22 24.64
C SER A 374 -4.38 -5.26 25.42
N ASP A 375 -4.26 -6.21 26.35
CA ASP A 375 -3.05 -6.47 27.16
C ASP A 375 -2.03 -7.39 26.47
N LEU A 376 -2.33 -7.89 25.27
CA LEU A 376 -1.44 -8.79 24.54
C LEU A 376 -0.08 -8.12 24.26
N GLY A 377 0.99 -8.73 24.77
CA GLY A 377 2.35 -8.24 24.59
C GLY A 377 2.69 -6.98 25.40
N VAL A 378 1.80 -6.49 26.27
CA VAL A 378 2.10 -5.37 27.17
C VAL A 378 2.92 -5.89 28.35
N LEU A 379 4.18 -6.25 28.07
CA LEU A 379 5.09 -6.86 29.05
C LEU A 379 5.78 -5.77 29.90
N THR A 380 4.98 -4.99 30.64
CA THR A 380 5.46 -3.96 31.57
C THR A 380 4.41 -3.68 32.66
N ASP A 381 4.89 -3.35 33.86
CA ASP A 381 4.04 -2.85 34.96
C ASP A 381 3.88 -1.33 34.93
N ARG A 382 4.45 -0.64 33.93
CA ARG A 382 4.39 0.81 33.76
C ARG A 382 3.90 1.22 32.36
N PRO A 383 2.68 0.84 31.94
CA PRO A 383 2.14 1.29 30.65
C PRO A 383 2.17 2.83 30.51
N GLY A 384 2.46 3.29 29.30
CA GLY A 384 2.65 4.72 28.99
C GLY A 384 4.06 5.25 29.27
N VAL A 385 5.01 4.40 29.67
CA VAL A 385 6.42 4.77 29.90
C VAL A 385 7.29 4.09 28.85
N LEU A 386 8.12 4.86 28.12
CA LEU A 386 8.91 4.32 27.00
C LEU A 386 10.16 3.60 27.51
N THR A 387 10.05 2.29 27.70
CA THR A 387 11.11 1.42 28.22
C THR A 387 11.32 0.20 27.34
N ASN A 388 12.50 -0.41 27.45
CA ASN A 388 12.81 -1.70 26.85
C ASN A 388 12.18 -2.90 27.60
N ASP A 389 11.21 -2.65 28.50
CA ASP A 389 10.57 -3.68 29.35
C ASP A 389 9.98 -4.83 28.51
N PHE A 390 9.42 -4.52 27.33
CA PHE A 390 8.95 -5.55 26.40
C PHE A 390 10.02 -6.63 26.14
N PHE A 391 11.23 -6.22 25.78
CA PHE A 391 12.31 -7.14 25.44
C PHE A 391 12.89 -7.84 26.68
N VAL A 392 13.07 -7.09 27.78
CA VAL A 392 13.58 -7.64 29.04
C VAL A 392 12.66 -8.75 29.55
N ASN A 393 11.35 -8.52 29.56
CA ASN A 393 10.37 -9.48 30.06
C ASN A 393 10.10 -10.63 29.07
N LEU A 394 10.16 -10.36 27.76
CA LEU A 394 10.04 -11.42 26.74
C LEU A 394 11.18 -12.45 26.83
N LEU A 395 12.40 -11.99 27.11
CA LEU A 395 13.61 -12.82 27.14
C LEU A 395 13.92 -13.38 28.54
N ASP A 396 13.12 -13.05 29.55
CA ASP A 396 13.23 -13.60 30.89
C ASP A 396 12.92 -15.12 30.90
N MET A 397 13.95 -15.92 31.11
CA MET A 397 13.84 -17.38 31.16
C MET A 397 13.04 -17.89 32.37
N ALA A 398 12.77 -17.04 33.37
CA ALA A 398 11.83 -17.36 34.45
C ALA A 398 10.37 -17.35 33.98
N THR A 399 10.07 -16.88 32.77
CA THR A 399 8.75 -16.98 32.16
C THR A 399 8.70 -18.18 31.19
N VAL A 400 7.68 -19.04 31.32
CA VAL A 400 7.37 -20.13 30.40
C VAL A 400 6.12 -19.78 29.63
N TRP A 401 6.16 -19.90 28.31
CA TRP A 401 5.05 -19.57 27.42
C TRP A 401 4.32 -20.84 26.97
N GLU A 402 3.00 -20.82 27.08
CA GLU A 402 2.12 -21.92 26.67
C GLU A 402 0.99 -21.37 25.77
N PRO A 403 0.62 -22.04 24.68
CA PRO A 403 -0.49 -21.61 23.84
C PRO A 403 -1.81 -21.76 24.60
N THR A 404 -2.76 -20.85 24.34
CA THR A 404 -4.11 -20.90 24.94
C THR A 404 -5.04 -21.86 24.21
N SER A 405 -4.68 -22.25 22.98
CA SER A 405 -5.42 -23.19 22.14
C SER A 405 -4.52 -23.87 21.11
N ASP A 406 -5.03 -24.91 20.46
CA ASP A 406 -4.32 -25.63 19.37
C ASP A 406 -4.02 -24.77 18.14
N GLN A 407 -4.67 -23.59 18.01
CA GLN A 407 -4.38 -22.65 16.92
C GLN A 407 -3.10 -21.84 17.18
N GLU A 408 -2.60 -21.82 18.42
CA GLU A 408 -1.37 -21.10 18.80
C GLU A 408 -1.35 -19.63 18.36
N GLU A 409 -2.50 -18.94 18.44
CA GLU A 409 -2.60 -17.50 18.12
C GLU A 409 -2.27 -16.60 19.31
N THR A 410 -2.62 -17.06 20.52
CA THR A 410 -2.31 -16.38 21.78
C THR A 410 -1.69 -17.34 22.79
N PHE A 411 -0.93 -16.77 23.72
CA PHE A 411 -0.09 -17.48 24.66
C PHE A 411 -0.18 -16.82 26.04
N ILE A 412 -0.06 -17.65 27.07
CA ILE A 412 0.07 -17.20 28.46
C ILE A 412 1.50 -17.44 28.91
N GLY A 413 2.14 -16.38 29.41
CA GLY A 413 3.43 -16.43 30.07
C GLY A 413 3.24 -16.66 31.57
N ARG A 414 3.75 -17.77 32.09
CA ARG A 414 3.70 -18.15 33.50
C ARG A 414 5.07 -18.06 34.14
N ASP A 415 5.12 -17.65 35.40
CA ASP A 415 6.29 -17.84 36.24
C ASP A 415 6.67 -19.34 36.30
N ARG A 416 7.93 -19.66 36.05
CA ARG A 416 8.43 -21.03 35.91
C ARG A 416 8.30 -21.84 37.19
N ASP A 417 8.48 -21.20 38.34
CA ASP A 417 8.55 -21.87 39.63
C ASP A 417 7.16 -21.99 40.28
N SER A 418 6.39 -20.91 40.26
CA SER A 418 5.07 -20.84 40.91
C SER A 418 3.89 -21.19 39.99
N GLY A 419 4.07 -21.12 38.66
CA GLY A 419 2.99 -21.27 37.68
C GLY A 419 2.03 -20.09 37.59
N ALA A 420 2.28 -19.01 38.33
CA ALA A 420 1.45 -17.81 38.33
C ALA A 420 1.47 -17.15 36.94
N THR A 421 0.30 -16.74 36.44
CA THR A 421 0.21 -15.96 35.19
C THR A 421 0.91 -14.62 35.38
N LYS A 422 1.87 -14.30 34.50
CA LYS A 422 2.56 -13.01 34.45
C LYS A 422 2.06 -12.17 33.28
N TRP A 423 1.97 -12.76 32.09
CA TRP A 423 1.76 -12.02 30.85
C TRP A 423 0.84 -12.76 29.87
N ASN A 424 0.24 -12.01 28.95
CA ASN A 424 -0.41 -12.53 27.75
C ASN A 424 0.37 -12.03 26.52
N GLY A 425 0.40 -12.82 25.44
CA GLY A 425 1.06 -12.44 24.19
C GLY A 425 0.44 -13.13 22.99
N SER A 426 0.62 -12.56 21.81
CA SER A 426 0.24 -13.17 20.53
C SER A 426 1.46 -13.72 19.80
N ARG A 427 1.24 -14.37 18.65
CA ARG A 427 2.34 -14.76 17.74
C ARG A 427 3.23 -13.58 17.36
N VAL A 428 2.63 -12.40 17.18
CA VAL A 428 3.34 -11.16 16.82
C VAL A 428 4.30 -10.73 17.93
N ASP A 429 4.00 -11.04 19.19
CA ASP A 429 4.87 -10.74 20.31
C ASP A 429 5.97 -11.79 20.46
N LEU A 430 5.58 -13.07 20.47
CA LEU A 430 6.49 -14.18 20.75
C LEU A 430 7.49 -14.45 19.61
N VAL A 431 7.21 -14.03 18.38
CA VAL A 431 8.17 -14.18 17.27
C VAL A 431 9.51 -13.50 17.58
N PHE A 432 9.51 -12.40 18.35
CA PHE A 432 10.71 -11.69 18.78
C PHE A 432 11.53 -12.42 19.85
N GLY A 433 10.98 -13.49 20.45
CA GLY A 433 11.71 -14.39 21.34
C GLY A 433 12.07 -15.72 20.69
N SER A 434 11.54 -16.01 19.49
CA SER A 434 11.58 -17.33 18.84
C SER A 434 12.40 -17.33 17.54
N ASN A 435 12.13 -16.42 16.60
CA ASN A 435 12.90 -16.34 15.36
C ASN A 435 14.34 -15.92 15.70
N SER A 436 15.33 -16.72 15.27
CA SER A 436 16.73 -16.51 15.68
C SER A 436 17.29 -15.12 15.34
N GLN A 437 16.88 -14.50 14.23
CA GLN A 437 17.33 -13.16 13.87
C GLN A 437 16.59 -12.07 14.66
N LEU A 438 15.26 -12.17 14.80
CA LEU A 438 14.50 -11.21 15.59
C LEU A 438 14.86 -11.28 17.08
N ARG A 439 15.12 -12.48 17.60
CA ARG A 439 15.62 -12.69 18.95
C ARG A 439 16.96 -12.00 19.18
N ALA A 440 17.90 -12.11 18.24
CA ALA A 440 19.19 -11.41 18.35
C ALA A 440 19.01 -9.88 18.42
N LEU A 441 18.02 -9.32 17.71
CA LEU A 441 17.68 -7.90 17.82
C LEU A 441 17.03 -7.56 19.17
N SER A 442 16.15 -8.42 19.67
CA SER A 442 15.55 -8.27 21.01
C SER A 442 16.61 -8.28 22.11
N GLU A 443 17.63 -9.14 22.00
CA GLU A 443 18.73 -9.25 22.97
C GLU A 443 19.56 -7.95 23.04
N VAL A 444 19.74 -7.23 21.93
CA VAL A 444 20.36 -5.90 21.91
C VAL A 444 19.55 -4.92 22.75
N PHE A 445 18.24 -4.83 22.53
CA PHE A 445 17.39 -3.90 23.28
C PHE A 445 17.19 -4.31 24.75
N ALA A 446 17.14 -5.61 25.06
CA ALA A 446 16.99 -6.12 26.43
C ALA A 446 18.26 -6.01 27.27
N SER A 447 19.42 -5.77 26.66
CA SER A 447 20.69 -5.63 27.38
C SER A 447 20.63 -4.48 28.38
N SER A 448 21.42 -4.57 29.45
CA SER A 448 21.42 -3.57 30.55
C SER A 448 21.79 -2.15 30.11
N ASP A 449 22.46 -2.01 28.97
CA ASP A 449 22.81 -0.75 28.29
C ASP A 449 21.91 -0.44 27.07
N GLY A 450 20.90 -1.28 26.81
CA GLY A 450 20.04 -1.22 25.63
C GLY A 450 18.99 -0.12 25.65
N GLN A 451 18.59 0.39 26.83
CA GLN A 451 17.51 1.39 26.97
C GLN A 451 17.74 2.66 26.15
N ALA A 452 18.95 3.23 26.19
CA ALA A 452 19.25 4.46 25.46
C ALA A 452 19.24 4.24 23.94
N GLN A 453 19.67 3.05 23.48
CA GLN A 453 19.60 2.70 22.07
C GLN A 453 18.16 2.45 21.63
N PHE A 454 17.39 1.69 22.41
CA PHE A 454 15.98 1.42 22.16
C PHE A 454 15.18 2.71 21.95
N VAL A 455 15.32 3.68 22.86
CA VAL A 455 14.60 4.95 22.76
C VAL A 455 14.95 5.70 21.46
N ARG A 456 16.24 5.78 21.10
CA ARG A 456 16.66 6.43 19.84
C ARG A 456 16.11 5.72 18.61
N ASP A 457 16.23 4.40 18.58
CA ASP A 457 15.84 3.59 17.42
C ASP A 457 14.31 3.59 17.26
N PHE A 458 13.55 3.56 18.37
CA PHE A 458 12.11 3.74 18.37
C PHE A 458 11.70 5.12 17.84
N VAL A 459 12.30 6.21 18.34
CA VAL A 459 11.99 7.57 17.86
C VAL A 459 12.34 7.72 16.37
N GLY A 460 13.49 7.19 15.93
CA GLY A 460 13.87 7.22 14.52
C GLY A 460 12.86 6.48 13.62
N ALA A 461 12.45 5.28 14.02
CA ALA A 461 11.46 4.49 13.30
C ALA A 461 10.06 5.15 13.32
N TRP A 462 9.66 5.76 14.43
CA TRP A 462 8.42 6.53 14.55
C TRP A 462 8.39 7.69 13.54
N VAL A 463 9.42 8.54 13.57
CA VAL A 463 9.54 9.70 12.67
C VAL A 463 9.51 9.26 11.20
N LYS A 464 10.19 8.14 10.88
CA LYS A 464 10.16 7.57 9.53
C LYS A 464 8.74 7.23 9.08
N VAL A 465 7.93 6.58 9.92
CA VAL A 465 6.53 6.24 9.60
C VAL A 465 5.69 7.51 9.48
N MET A 466 5.82 8.46 10.42
CA MET A 466 5.07 9.70 10.40
C MET A 466 5.33 10.54 9.14
N ASN A 467 6.54 10.46 8.58
CA ASN A 467 6.94 11.20 7.39
C ASN A 467 6.91 10.38 6.08
N ALA A 468 6.35 9.17 6.10
CA ALA A 468 6.42 8.26 4.96
C ALA A 468 5.74 8.81 3.68
N ASP A 469 4.76 9.70 3.83
CA ASP A 469 4.01 10.35 2.75
C ASP A 469 4.42 11.82 2.49
N ARG A 470 5.45 12.32 3.18
CA ARG A 470 5.93 13.71 3.09
C ARG A 470 6.79 13.96 1.87
N PHE A 471 6.23 13.68 0.69
CA PHE A 471 6.89 13.91 -0.60
C PHE A 471 7.03 15.39 -0.96
N ASP A 472 6.29 16.27 -0.27
CA ASP A 472 6.43 17.72 -0.34
C ASP A 472 7.77 18.23 0.21
N LEU A 473 8.43 17.45 1.08
CA LEU A 473 9.74 17.78 1.65
C LEU A 473 10.93 17.32 0.79
N ASN A 474 10.68 16.59 -0.32
CA ASN A 474 11.69 15.87 -1.10
C ASN A 474 12.05 16.50 -2.46
#